data_AF-A0A428VWL8-F1
#
_entry.id   AF-A0A428VWL8-F1
#
_cell.length_a   1.000
_cell.length_b   1.000
_cell.length_c   1.000
_cell.angle_alpha   90.00
_cell.angle_beta   90.00
_cell.angle_gamma   90.00
#
_symmetry.space_group_name_H-M   'P 1'
#
loop_
_entity.id
_entity.type
_entity.pdbx_description
1 polymer ?
#
loop_
_entity_poly.entity_id
_entity_poly.type
_entity_poly.pdbx_seq_one_letter_code
_entity_poly.pdbx_strand_id
1 'polypeptide(L)'
;GAAFGIADPSNIREGVRWLPDENADIFFVTLTKTEQHYSPTTMYQDRAITDMLFQWESQSTTSSTSTTGQRYINHAAGGSTVHLFVREVRDRDGDLGVPPYLYAGPMTYVSHTGDRPMRIQWRLHHPLPADIFHAARVIAA
;
A
#
# COMPACT_ATOMS: atom_id res chain seq x y z
N GLY A 1 -13.80 -5.44 -0.42
CA GLY A 1 -14.58 -4.79 0.65
C GLY A 1 -15.20 -5.78 1.64
N ALA A 2 -15.89 -6.81 1.15
CA ALA A 2 -16.72 -7.69 2.00
C ALA A 2 -15.96 -8.55 3.03
N ALA A 3 -14.69 -8.90 2.79
CA ALA A 3 -13.94 -9.81 3.69
C ALA A 3 -13.44 -9.17 5.01
N PHE A 4 -13.36 -7.83 5.10
CA PHE A 4 -12.79 -7.12 6.26
C PHE A 4 -13.73 -6.05 6.86
N GLY A 5 -15.00 -6.02 6.44
CA GLY A 5 -16.00 -5.09 7.01
C GLY A 5 -15.65 -3.58 6.89
N ILE A 6 -14.84 -3.19 5.91
CA ILE A 6 -14.37 -1.80 5.77
C ILE A 6 -15.45 -0.99 5.04
N ALA A 7 -16.30 -0.29 5.81
CA ALA A 7 -17.45 0.44 5.30
C ALA A 7 -17.11 1.79 4.64
N ASP A 8 -15.98 2.42 5.01
CA ASP A 8 -15.54 3.69 4.41
C ASP A 8 -14.01 3.88 4.51
N PRO A 9 -13.25 3.62 3.44
CA PRO A 9 -11.81 3.84 3.41
C PRO A 9 -11.41 5.33 3.28
N SER A 10 -12.36 6.26 3.08
CA SER A 10 -12.05 7.67 2.86
C SER A 10 -11.58 8.43 4.11
N ASN A 11 -11.84 7.89 5.31
CA ASN A 11 -11.38 8.43 6.60
C ASN A 11 -10.04 7.87 7.10
N ILE A 12 -9.37 7.02 6.32
CA ILE A 12 -8.06 6.44 6.68
C ILE A 12 -6.97 7.48 6.40
N ARG A 13 -6.65 8.30 7.41
CA ARG A 13 -5.67 9.40 7.30
C ARG A 13 -4.24 8.95 7.00
N GLU A 14 -3.88 7.70 7.35
CA GLU A 14 -2.50 7.22 7.27
C GLU A 14 -2.27 6.14 6.20
N GLY A 15 -3.29 5.80 5.39
CA GLY A 15 -3.17 4.78 4.35
C GLY A 15 -2.95 3.34 4.85
N VAL A 16 -2.98 3.10 6.17
CA VAL A 16 -2.93 1.76 6.77
C VAL A 16 -3.96 1.64 7.88
N ARG A 17 -4.54 0.45 8.05
CA ARG A 17 -5.45 0.12 9.16
C ARG A 17 -5.07 -1.23 9.78
N TRP A 18 -4.76 -1.21 11.07
CA TRP A 18 -4.65 -2.43 11.88
C TRP A 18 -6.04 -2.90 12.32
N LEU A 19 -6.35 -4.17 12.07
CA LEU A 19 -7.57 -4.85 12.50
C LEU A 19 -7.19 -5.93 13.53
N PRO A 20 -7.29 -5.64 14.84
CA PRO A 20 -6.84 -6.58 15.87
C PRO A 20 -7.65 -7.88 15.89
N ASP A 21 -8.95 -7.80 15.65
CA ASP A 21 -9.83 -8.98 15.65
C ASP A 21 -9.52 -9.95 14.51
N GLU A 22 -9.04 -9.41 13.38
CA GLU A 22 -8.64 -10.18 12.19
C GLU A 22 -7.14 -10.48 12.15
N ASN A 23 -6.38 -9.98 13.13
CA ASN A 23 -4.92 -10.01 13.17
C ASN A 23 -4.28 -9.55 11.82
N ALA A 24 -4.80 -8.46 11.23
CA ALA A 24 -4.48 -8.06 9.87
C ALA A 24 -4.16 -6.56 9.74
N ASP A 25 -3.09 -6.23 9.01
CA ASP A 25 -2.81 -4.86 8.55
C ASP A 25 -3.32 -4.69 7.10
N ILE A 26 -4.15 -3.67 6.88
CA ILE A 26 -4.75 -3.37 5.58
C ILE A 26 -4.16 -2.07 5.02
N PHE A 27 -3.47 -2.17 3.90
CA PHE A 27 -2.76 -1.08 3.24
C PHE A 27 -3.62 -0.51 2.12
N PHE A 28 -3.83 0.80 2.13
CA PHE A 28 -4.59 1.57 1.16
C PHE A 28 -3.66 2.52 0.43
N VAL A 29 -3.22 2.10 -0.75
CA VAL A 29 -2.24 2.83 -1.56
C VAL A 29 -2.93 3.52 -2.73
N THR A 30 -2.72 4.82 -2.83
CA THR A 30 -3.09 5.58 -4.03
C THR A 30 -1.84 5.76 -4.88
N LEU A 31 -1.86 5.22 -6.09
CA LEU A 31 -0.78 5.32 -7.07
C LEU A 31 -0.84 6.72 -7.74
N THR A 32 -0.70 7.81 -6.98
CA THR A 32 -0.97 9.17 -7.48
C THR A 32 -0.17 9.52 -8.74
N LYS A 33 -0.87 9.97 -9.79
CA LYS A 33 -0.28 10.71 -10.93
C LYS A 33 -0.99 12.05 -11.09
N THR A 34 -0.30 13.15 -10.75
CA THR A 34 -0.60 14.47 -11.31
C THR A 34 0.73 15.15 -11.62
N GLU A 35 1.15 15.05 -12.88
CA GLU A 35 2.36 15.69 -13.44
C GLU A 35 2.33 17.23 -13.35
N GLN A 36 1.26 17.84 -12.84
CA GLN A 36 1.08 19.31 -12.88
C GLN A 36 1.54 20.06 -11.63
N HIS A 37 1.91 19.41 -10.53
CA HIS A 37 2.16 20.13 -9.26
C HIS A 37 3.36 19.70 -8.40
N TYR A 38 4.20 18.74 -8.80
CA TYR A 38 5.28 18.25 -7.92
C TYR A 38 6.68 18.32 -8.52
N SER A 39 7.62 18.83 -7.69
CA SER A 39 9.05 18.87 -7.97
C SER A 39 9.63 17.43 -8.10
N PRO A 40 10.54 17.15 -9.06
CA PRO A 40 11.00 15.80 -9.43
C PRO A 40 11.68 14.96 -8.33
N THR A 41 11.91 15.49 -7.13
CA THR A 41 12.78 14.86 -6.11
C THR A 41 12.02 14.13 -5.00
N THR A 42 10.68 14.19 -4.95
CA THR A 42 9.88 13.63 -3.82
C THR A 42 8.82 12.59 -4.24
N MET A 43 8.68 12.30 -5.53
CA MET A 43 7.69 11.32 -6.01
C MET A 43 8.29 9.91 -6.16
N TYR A 44 7.46 8.90 -5.90
CA TYR A 44 7.68 7.44 -5.99
C TYR A 44 8.15 6.71 -4.73
N GLN A 45 7.41 6.86 -3.64
CA GLN A 45 7.56 6.01 -2.45
C GLN A 45 6.88 4.65 -2.61
N ASP A 46 5.64 4.64 -3.12
CA ASP A 46 4.85 3.42 -3.29
C ASP A 46 4.71 3.06 -4.78
N ARG A 47 5.16 1.85 -5.18
CA ARG A 47 5.12 1.42 -6.59
C ARG A 47 5.23 -0.09 -6.77
N ALA A 48 4.70 -0.61 -7.88
CA ALA A 48 5.00 -1.97 -8.33
C ALA A 48 6.38 -2.02 -9.00
N ILE A 49 7.29 -2.84 -8.48
CA ILE A 49 8.60 -3.12 -9.09
C ILE A 49 8.44 -4.23 -10.15
N THR A 50 7.72 -5.28 -9.80
CA THR A 50 7.25 -6.33 -10.70
C THR A 50 5.77 -6.61 -10.42
N ASP A 51 5.15 -7.52 -11.17
CA ASP A 51 3.77 -7.94 -10.94
C ASP A 51 3.57 -8.58 -9.57
N MET A 52 4.63 -9.13 -8.97
CA MET A 52 4.63 -9.76 -7.65
C MET A 52 5.41 -8.99 -6.57
N LEU A 53 6.12 -7.91 -6.90
CA LEU A 53 6.95 -7.17 -5.94
C LEU A 53 6.51 -5.72 -5.86
N PHE A 54 6.12 -5.28 -4.67
CA PHE A 54 5.62 -3.94 -4.39
C PHE A 54 6.52 -3.23 -3.38
N GLN A 55 6.90 -1.99 -3.67
CA GLN A 55 7.58 -1.11 -2.73
C GLN A 55 6.54 -0.25 -2.03
N TRP A 56 6.66 -0.12 -0.73
CA TRP A 56 5.83 0.77 0.09
C TRP A 56 6.67 1.47 1.14
N GLU A 57 6.41 2.75 1.41
CA GLU A 57 7.06 3.49 2.49
C GLU A 57 6.11 3.73 3.67
N SER A 58 6.61 3.47 4.88
CA SER A 58 5.81 3.62 6.09
C SER A 58 5.54 5.08 6.43
N GLN A 59 4.64 5.29 7.41
CA GLN A 59 4.49 6.60 8.03
C GLN A 59 5.83 7.03 8.64
N SER A 60 6.11 8.33 8.65
CA SER A 60 7.41 8.93 9.01
C SER A 60 7.92 8.55 10.41
N THR A 61 7.04 8.18 11.33
CA THR A 61 7.37 7.80 12.71
C THR A 61 7.55 6.30 12.91
N THR A 62 7.13 5.47 11.95
CA THR A 62 7.25 4.01 12.03
C THR A 62 8.69 3.61 11.79
N SER A 63 9.34 3.07 12.82
CA SER A 63 10.70 2.52 12.76
C SER A 63 10.73 1.00 12.74
N SER A 64 11.81 0.42 12.25
CA SER A 64 12.08 -1.03 12.27
C SER A 64 11.99 -1.62 13.68
N THR A 65 12.27 -0.83 14.71
CA THR A 65 12.20 -1.21 16.13
C THR A 65 10.87 -0.87 16.81
N SER A 66 9.97 -0.14 16.14
CA SER A 66 8.65 0.20 16.69
C SER A 66 7.73 -1.02 16.72
N THR A 67 6.68 -1.00 17.55
CA THR A 67 5.68 -2.08 17.59
C THR A 67 5.07 -2.36 16.21
N THR A 68 4.75 -1.31 15.45
CA THR A 68 4.20 -1.43 14.09
C THR A 68 5.24 -1.98 13.11
N GLY A 69 6.46 -1.46 13.11
CA GLY A 69 7.51 -1.96 12.22
C GLY A 69 7.90 -3.41 12.50
N GLN A 70 7.98 -3.81 13.77
CA GLN A 70 8.19 -5.20 14.17
C GLN A 70 7.02 -6.11 13.77
N ARG A 71 5.79 -5.61 13.80
CA ARG A 71 4.63 -6.35 13.29
C ARG A 71 4.74 -6.57 11.78
N TYR A 72 5.18 -5.58 11.00
CA TYR A 72 5.41 -5.75 9.56
C TYR A 72 6.53 -6.75 9.27
N ILE A 73 7.69 -6.62 9.92
CA ILE A 73 8.85 -7.48 9.70
C ILE A 73 8.55 -8.94 10.05
N ASN A 74 7.89 -9.17 11.19
CA ASN A 74 7.66 -10.50 11.73
C ASN A 74 6.25 -11.03 11.48
N HIS A 75 5.46 -10.41 10.58
CA HIS A 75 4.03 -10.67 10.45
C HIS A 75 3.73 -12.18 10.29
N ALA A 76 4.48 -12.87 9.41
CA ALA A 76 4.29 -14.29 9.15
C ALA A 76 4.60 -15.16 10.40
N ALA A 77 5.65 -14.84 11.14
CA ALA A 77 6.01 -15.56 12.37
C ALA A 77 5.05 -15.25 13.52
N GLY A 78 4.51 -14.04 13.57
CA GLY A 78 3.50 -13.59 14.53
C GLY A 78 2.06 -13.98 14.16
N GLY A 79 1.86 -14.65 13.02
CA GLY A 79 0.55 -15.06 12.53
C GLY A 79 -0.34 -13.93 12.01
N SER A 80 0.19 -12.71 11.86
CA SER A 80 -0.55 -11.59 11.30
C SER A 80 -0.43 -11.51 9.78
N THR A 81 -1.47 -11.02 9.14
CA THR A 81 -1.56 -10.90 7.68
C THR A 81 -1.45 -9.45 7.24
N VAL A 82 -0.98 -9.25 6.00
CA VAL A 82 -0.86 -7.91 5.42
C VAL A 82 -1.51 -7.92 4.04
N HIS A 83 -2.40 -6.97 3.79
CA HIS A 83 -3.28 -6.94 2.62
C HIS A 83 -3.17 -5.63 1.87
N LEU A 84 -3.05 -5.69 0.54
CA LEU A 84 -2.91 -4.51 -0.30
C LEU A 84 -4.22 -4.17 -1.01
N PHE A 85 -4.62 -2.91 -0.87
CA PHE A 85 -5.67 -2.25 -1.64
C PHE A 85 -5.05 -1.10 -2.42
N VAL A 86 -5.27 -1.06 -3.73
CA VAL A 86 -4.71 -0.04 -4.62
C VAL A 86 -5.80 0.71 -5.37
N ARG A 87 -5.55 1.97 -5.69
CA ARG A 87 -6.31 2.73 -6.68
C ARG A 87 -5.38 3.65 -7.46
N GLU A 88 -5.78 4.00 -8.67
CA GLU A 88 -4.96 4.82 -9.57
C GLU A 88 -4.98 6.30 -9.20
N VAL A 89 -6.16 6.90 -9.03
CA VAL A 89 -6.29 8.33 -8.72
C VAL A 89 -7.18 8.58 -7.51
N ARG A 90 -6.88 9.66 -6.79
CA ARG A 90 -7.75 10.20 -5.72
C ARG A 90 -8.78 11.18 -6.28
N ASP A 91 -8.56 11.72 -7.47
CA ASP A 91 -9.41 12.74 -8.05
C ASP A 91 -10.78 12.19 -8.42
N ARG A 92 -11.79 13.05 -8.28
CA ARG A 92 -13.15 12.75 -8.73
C ARG A 92 -13.18 12.91 -10.24
N ASP A 93 -13.65 11.88 -10.94
CA ASP A 93 -13.98 12.01 -12.35
C ASP A 93 -15.38 12.61 -12.49
N GLY A 94 -15.48 13.94 -12.44
CA GLY A 94 -16.75 14.66 -12.49
C GLY A 94 -17.73 14.24 -11.38
N ASP A 95 -18.94 13.84 -11.76
CA ASP A 95 -20.02 13.41 -10.85
C ASP A 95 -19.86 11.96 -10.34
N LEU A 96 -18.89 11.19 -10.84
CA LEU A 96 -18.74 9.75 -10.54
C LEU A 96 -18.04 9.46 -9.20
N GLY A 97 -17.63 10.48 -8.46
CA GLY A 97 -16.97 10.33 -7.17
C GLY A 97 -15.54 9.82 -7.28
N VAL A 98 -14.95 9.44 -6.15
CA VAL A 98 -13.56 8.94 -6.08
C VAL A 98 -13.54 7.45 -6.41
N PRO A 99 -12.65 6.98 -7.31
CA PRO A 99 -12.57 5.57 -7.66
C PRO A 99 -12.39 4.66 -6.41
N PRO A 100 -13.07 3.51 -6.37
CA PRO A 100 -12.94 2.57 -5.27
C PRO A 100 -11.54 1.95 -5.25
N TYR A 101 -11.11 1.51 -4.07
CA TYR A 101 -9.91 0.69 -3.97
C TYR A 101 -10.17 -0.73 -4.49
N LEU A 102 -9.25 -1.23 -5.31
CA LEU A 102 -9.19 -2.61 -5.76
C LEU A 102 -8.33 -3.43 -4.80
N TYR A 103 -8.78 -4.63 -4.47
CA TYR A 103 -8.03 -5.55 -3.62
C TYR A 103 -6.98 -6.29 -4.46
N ALA A 104 -5.71 -6.06 -4.17
CA ALA A 104 -4.56 -6.67 -4.87
C ALA A 104 -4.11 -8.00 -4.24
N GLY A 105 -4.61 -8.34 -3.04
CA GLY A 105 -4.31 -9.60 -2.38
C GLY A 105 -3.45 -9.47 -1.12
N PRO A 106 -3.14 -10.61 -0.47
CA PRO A 106 -2.20 -10.66 0.64
C PRO A 106 -0.75 -10.55 0.16
N MET A 107 0.12 -10.07 1.04
CA MET A 107 1.54 -9.91 0.79
C MET A 107 2.41 -10.36 1.96
N THR A 108 3.67 -10.66 1.65
CA THR A 108 4.67 -11.09 2.62
C THR A 108 5.89 -10.17 2.59
N TYR A 109 6.39 -9.81 3.77
CA TYR A 109 7.58 -9.01 3.92
C TYR A 109 8.80 -9.68 3.26
N VAL A 110 9.61 -8.91 2.54
CA VAL A 110 10.85 -9.39 1.91
C VAL A 110 12.07 -8.70 2.53
N SER A 111 12.10 -7.38 2.49
CA SER A 111 13.22 -6.57 2.96
C SER A 111 12.76 -5.15 3.26
N HIS A 112 13.60 -4.36 3.91
CA HIS A 112 13.43 -2.91 3.97
C HIS A 112 14.77 -2.17 3.94
N THR A 113 14.70 -0.88 3.61
CA THR A 113 15.76 0.11 3.84
C THR A 113 15.17 1.30 4.60
N GLY A 114 16.03 2.15 5.16
CA GLY A 114 15.58 3.24 6.01
C GLY A 114 15.07 2.76 7.37
N ASP A 115 14.62 3.71 8.19
CA ASP A 115 14.06 3.42 9.51
C ASP A 115 12.89 4.35 9.77
N ARG A 116 13.07 5.67 9.71
CA ARG A 116 11.98 6.67 9.86
C ARG A 116 11.87 7.54 8.61
N PRO A 117 11.09 7.15 7.59
CA PRO A 117 10.28 5.93 7.50
C PRO A 117 11.05 4.69 7.01
N MET A 118 10.42 3.53 7.15
CA MET A 118 10.84 2.26 6.55
C MET A 118 10.35 2.18 5.11
N ARG A 119 11.25 1.89 4.17
CA ARG A 119 10.92 1.55 2.79
C ARG A 119 10.95 0.04 2.63
N ILE A 120 9.78 -0.58 2.57
CA ILE A 120 9.59 -2.02 2.62
C ILE A 120 9.31 -2.58 1.22
N GLN A 121 9.93 -3.71 0.90
CA GLN A 121 9.56 -4.55 -0.23
C GLN A 121 8.62 -5.66 0.23
N TRP A 122 7.45 -5.72 -0.39
CA TRP A 122 6.42 -6.71 -0.16
C TRP A 122 6.26 -7.61 -1.38
N ARG A 123 6.22 -8.92 -1.16
CA ARG A 123 5.91 -9.90 -2.20
C ARG A 123 4.42 -10.24 -2.15
N LEU A 124 3.70 -9.93 -3.22
CA LEU A 124 2.30 -10.33 -3.38
C LEU A 124 2.19 -11.84 -3.55
N HIS A 125 1.11 -12.42 -3.05
CA HIS A 125 0.85 -13.86 -3.20
C HIS A 125 0.31 -14.21 -4.59
N HIS A 126 -0.29 -13.23 -5.26
CA HIS A 126 -0.77 -13.32 -6.63
C HIS A 126 -0.23 -12.14 -7.44
N PRO A 127 0.06 -12.34 -8.74
CA PRO A 127 0.46 -11.25 -9.60
C PRO A 127 -0.65 -10.20 -9.68
N LEU A 128 -0.26 -8.93 -9.69
CA LEU A 128 -1.17 -7.84 -10.00
C LEU A 128 -1.83 -8.10 -11.37
N PRO A 129 -3.15 -7.92 -11.49
CA PRO A 129 -3.83 -7.85 -12.77
C PRO A 129 -3.11 -6.89 -13.73
N ALA A 130 -3.05 -7.23 -15.02
CA ALA A 130 -2.19 -6.53 -15.99
C ALA A 130 -2.54 -5.03 -16.15
N ASP A 131 -3.82 -4.69 -16.04
CA ASP A 131 -4.35 -3.33 -15.98
C ASP A 131 -3.82 -2.57 -14.76
N ILE A 132 -3.92 -3.16 -13.56
CA ILE A 132 -3.41 -2.58 -12.31
C ILE A 132 -1.88 -2.47 -12.35
N PHE A 133 -1.19 -3.49 -12.87
CA PHE A 133 0.25 -3.51 -13.00
C PHE A 133 0.76 -2.44 -13.96
N HIS A 134 0.10 -2.26 -15.10
CA HIS A 134 0.44 -1.22 -16.05
C HIS A 134 0.28 0.17 -15.43
N ALA A 135 -0.84 0.43 -14.75
CA ALA A 135 -1.03 1.65 -14.00
C ALA A 135 0.06 1.84 -12.92
N ALA A 136 0.37 0.81 -12.13
CA ALA A 136 1.37 0.87 -11.08
C ALA A 136 2.83 1.01 -11.58
N ARG A 137 3.12 0.59 -12.82
CA ARG A 137 4.46 0.67 -13.44
C ARG A 137 4.70 1.90 -14.28
N VAL A 138 3.72 2.33 -15.09
CA VAL A 138 3.86 3.50 -15.98
C VAL A 138 4.08 4.78 -15.17
N ILE A 139 3.68 4.77 -13.91
CA ILE A 139 3.92 5.85 -12.97
C ILE A 139 5.38 5.87 -12.51
N ALA A 140 6.20 4.83 -12.72
CA ALA A 140 7.58 4.74 -12.25
C ALA A 140 8.67 5.01 -13.32
N ALA A 141 8.30 5.40 -14.54
CA ALA A 141 9.19 5.60 -15.69
C ALA A 141 9.28 7.07 -16.13
#